data_AF-A0A9D5WA38-F1
#
_entry.id   AF-A0A9D5WA38-F1
#
_cell.length_a   1.000
_cell.length_b   1.000
_cell.length_c   1.000
_cell.angle_alpha   90.00
_cell.angle_beta   90.00
_cell.angle_gamma   90.00
#
_symmetry.space_group_name_H-M   'P 1'
#
loop_
_entity.id
_entity.type
_entity.pdbx_description
1 polymer ?
#
loop_
_entity_poly.entity_id
_entity_poly.type
_entity_poly.pdbx_seq_one_letter_code
_entity_poly.pdbx_strand_id
1 'polypeptide(L)'
;MKRNITIAAVGLMMIIVLTSAIILTGEIAKASNVYYYLPYFQTNASGVTYCVASNMSSESLTVSFTVGSNPNGNPTGTANTFATTLASKTTRQYAFSGQTVTGGSDTISISSDAGTSDAYAGTLTFSTTATTTGTRATCKSLIMACFQGTTSPRRNLIGYVCEDDSTSGPGGNKIMLGF
;
A
#
# COMPACT_ATOMS: atom_id res chain seq x y z
N MET A 1 -35.55 -44.05 -26.14
CA MET A 1 -35.56 -43.38 -24.82
C MET A 1 -34.20 -43.41 -24.10
N LYS A 2 -33.51 -44.56 -23.97
CA LYS A 2 -32.19 -44.65 -23.29
C LYS A 2 -31.08 -43.74 -23.86
N ARG A 3 -31.04 -43.53 -25.18
CA ARG A 3 -29.99 -42.77 -25.88
C ARG A 3 -30.02 -41.25 -25.58
N ASN A 4 -31.19 -40.69 -25.28
CA ASN A 4 -31.34 -39.27 -24.94
C ASN A 4 -30.91 -38.97 -23.50
N ILE A 5 -31.05 -39.95 -22.59
CA ILE A 5 -30.64 -39.84 -21.19
C ILE A 5 -29.11 -39.81 -21.08
N THR A 6 -28.40 -40.59 -21.90
CA THR A 6 -26.93 -40.64 -21.89
C THR A 6 -26.31 -39.33 -22.38
N ILE A 7 -26.89 -38.68 -23.41
CA ILE A 7 -26.40 -37.40 -23.95
C ILE A 7 -26.61 -36.27 -22.92
N ALA A 8 -27.76 -36.24 -22.25
CA ALA A 8 -28.03 -35.26 -21.19
C ALA A 8 -27.07 -35.41 -20.00
N ALA A 9 -26.77 -36.64 -19.58
CA ALA A 9 -25.85 -36.91 -18.47
C ALA A 9 -24.41 -36.49 -18.78
N VAL A 10 -23.90 -36.75 -19.99
CA VAL A 10 -22.55 -36.34 -20.41
C VAL A 10 -22.46 -34.82 -20.52
N GLY A 11 -23.48 -34.16 -21.08
CA GLY A 11 -23.53 -32.70 -21.14
C GLY A 11 -23.50 -32.04 -19.76
N LEU A 12 -24.27 -32.56 -18.80
CA LEU A 12 -24.29 -32.05 -17.43
C LEU A 12 -22.93 -32.23 -16.73
N MET A 13 -22.28 -33.38 -16.92
CA MET A 13 -20.95 -33.63 -16.34
C MET A 13 -19.90 -32.67 -16.90
N MET A 14 -19.95 -32.38 -18.21
CA MET A 14 -19.02 -31.45 -18.85
C MET A 14 -19.21 -30.02 -18.32
N ILE A 15 -20.46 -29.60 -18.09
CA ILE A 15 -20.77 -28.28 -17.49
C ILE A 15 -20.23 -28.20 -16.06
N ILE A 16 -20.38 -29.25 -15.25
CA ILE A 16 -19.86 -29.28 -13.86
C ILE A 16 -18.32 -29.22 -13.84
N VAL A 17 -17.64 -29.91 -14.77
CA VAL A 17 -16.18 -29.85 -14.89
C VAL A 17 -15.72 -28.47 -15.35
N LEU A 18 -16.43 -27.83 -16.28
CA LEU A 18 -16.10 -26.48 -16.75
C LEU A 18 -16.33 -25.43 -15.64
N THR A 19 -17.43 -25.51 -14.91
CA THR A 19 -17.74 -24.55 -13.82
C THR A 19 -16.81 -24.73 -12.63
N SER A 20 -16.45 -25.97 -12.27
CA SER A 20 -15.46 -26.22 -11.21
C SER A 20 -14.05 -25.75 -11.60
N ALA A 21 -13.63 -25.89 -12.87
CA ALA A 21 -12.36 -25.36 -13.34
C ALA A 21 -12.29 -23.81 -13.29
N ILE A 22 -13.40 -23.12 -13.56
CA ILE A 22 -13.49 -21.65 -13.46
C ILE A 22 -13.43 -21.21 -12.00
N ILE A 23 -14.07 -21.95 -11.08
CA ILE A 23 -14.03 -21.65 -9.63
C ILE A 23 -12.63 -21.94 -9.05
N LEU A 24 -11.89 -22.93 -9.57
CA LEU A 24 -10.56 -23.29 -9.08
C LEU A 24 -9.42 -22.41 -9.62
N THR A 25 -9.63 -21.71 -10.74
CA THR A 25 -8.62 -20.83 -11.37
C THR A 25 -8.90 -19.34 -11.19
N GLY A 26 -10.09 -19.00 -10.67
CA GLY A 26 -10.55 -17.63 -10.52
C GLY A 26 -10.24 -17.01 -9.16
N GLU A 27 -8.97 -16.96 -8.72
CA GLU A 27 -8.58 -15.77 -7.96
C GLU A 27 -8.59 -14.61 -8.98
N ILE A 28 -9.71 -13.91 -9.05
CA ILE A 28 -9.79 -12.66 -9.81
C ILE A 28 -8.70 -11.77 -9.25
N ALA A 29 -7.67 -11.56 -10.06
CA ALA A 29 -6.53 -10.77 -9.68
C ALA A 29 -6.99 -9.39 -9.24
N LYS A 30 -6.91 -9.17 -7.93
CA LYS A 30 -7.36 -7.95 -7.30
C LYS A 30 -6.16 -7.02 -7.21
N ALA A 31 -6.38 -5.73 -7.48
CA ALA A 31 -5.43 -4.70 -7.13
C ALA A 31 -5.01 -4.86 -5.66
N SER A 32 -3.73 -4.67 -5.37
CA SER A 32 -3.19 -4.71 -4.01
C SER A 32 -2.99 -3.29 -3.53
N ASN A 33 -3.59 -2.93 -2.40
CA ASN A 33 -3.40 -1.64 -1.77
C ASN A 33 -2.89 -1.82 -0.35
N VAL A 34 -1.76 -1.16 -0.04
CA VAL A 34 -1.18 -1.12 1.30
C VAL A 34 -1.07 0.34 1.72
N TYR A 35 -1.60 0.62 2.90
CA TYR A 35 -1.71 1.95 3.49
C TYR A 35 -0.84 2.01 4.73
N TYR A 36 -0.01 3.04 4.81
CA TYR A 36 0.74 3.37 6.01
C TYR A 36 0.26 4.71 6.55
N TYR A 37 -0.54 4.65 7.61
CA TYR A 37 -1.03 5.80 8.35
C TYR A 37 0.08 6.31 9.26
N LEU A 38 0.64 7.47 8.93
CA LEU A 38 1.65 8.11 9.74
C LEU A 38 0.99 9.00 10.79
N PRO A 39 1.55 9.08 12.02
CA PRO A 39 1.01 9.93 13.07
C PRO A 39 1.12 11.42 12.69
N TYR A 40 0.65 12.29 13.56
CA TYR A 40 0.92 13.72 13.41
C TYR A 40 2.37 14.00 13.83
N PHE A 41 3.20 14.50 12.91
CA PHE A 41 4.62 14.84 13.20
C PHE A 41 5.02 16.18 12.59
N GLN A 42 6.09 16.77 13.12
CA GLN A 42 6.74 17.94 12.54
C GLN A 42 7.92 17.53 11.68
N THR A 43 8.08 18.17 10.52
CA THR A 43 9.06 17.85 9.47
C THR A 43 9.98 19.00 9.13
N ASN A 44 10.19 19.95 10.04
CA ASN A 44 11.08 21.08 9.77
C ASN A 44 12.52 20.61 9.42
N ALA A 45 13.38 21.51 8.95
CA ALA A 45 14.75 21.18 8.54
C ALA A 45 15.60 20.49 9.64
N SER A 46 15.25 20.67 10.91
CA SER A 46 15.89 20.01 12.06
C SER A 46 15.17 18.73 12.54
N GLY A 47 14.01 18.43 11.95
CA GLY A 47 13.06 17.38 12.34
C GLY A 47 12.60 16.51 11.18
N VAL A 48 13.44 16.32 10.15
CA VAL A 48 13.15 15.47 8.99
C VAL A 48 12.73 14.07 9.45
N THR A 49 11.63 13.57 8.89
CA THR A 49 11.18 12.18 9.09
C THR A 49 11.60 11.34 7.89
N TYR A 50 12.16 10.17 8.15
CA TYR A 50 12.59 9.22 7.13
C TYR A 50 11.82 7.92 7.31
N CYS A 51 11.16 7.45 6.27
CA CYS A 51 10.50 6.15 6.26
C CYS A 51 11.12 5.27 5.19
N VAL A 52 11.71 4.15 5.58
CA VAL A 52 12.34 3.18 4.68
C VAL A 52 11.33 2.06 4.42
N ALA A 53 10.78 2.01 3.21
CA ALA A 53 9.84 0.96 2.80
C ALA A 53 10.55 -0.09 1.95
N SER A 54 10.41 -1.35 2.32
CA SER A 54 10.98 -2.51 1.62
C SER A 54 9.86 -3.34 1.00
N ASN A 55 9.79 -3.35 -0.32
CA ASN A 55 8.82 -4.12 -1.08
C ASN A 55 9.37 -5.52 -1.33
N MET A 56 9.03 -6.47 -0.47
CA MET A 56 9.35 -7.89 -0.62
C MET A 56 8.29 -8.63 -1.44
N SER A 57 7.30 -7.95 -2.02
CA SER A 57 6.32 -8.57 -2.92
C SER A 57 6.90 -8.79 -4.32
N SER A 58 6.13 -9.44 -5.18
CA SER A 58 6.42 -9.58 -6.61
C SER A 58 5.88 -8.41 -7.45
N GLU A 59 5.17 -7.46 -6.81
CA GLU A 59 4.48 -6.36 -7.47
C GLU A 59 5.35 -5.10 -7.53
N SER A 60 5.24 -4.32 -8.61
CA SER A 60 5.75 -2.95 -8.64
C SER A 60 4.63 -2.00 -8.23
N LEU A 61 4.91 -1.13 -7.27
CA LEU A 61 3.88 -0.37 -6.58
C LEU A 61 3.96 1.11 -6.95
N THR A 62 2.86 1.67 -7.44
CA THR A 62 2.66 3.12 -7.48
C THR A 62 2.58 3.63 -6.06
N VAL A 63 3.24 4.75 -5.79
CA VAL A 63 3.33 5.31 -4.44
C VAL A 63 2.74 6.70 -4.46
N SER A 64 1.88 7.00 -3.48
CA SER A 64 1.34 8.34 -3.28
C SER A 64 1.34 8.70 -1.82
N PHE A 65 1.41 10.00 -1.53
CA PHE A 65 1.23 10.54 -0.20
C PHE A 65 0.03 11.47 -0.15
N THR A 66 -0.83 11.26 0.84
CA THR A 66 -2.01 12.09 1.09
C THR A 66 -1.90 12.73 2.47
N VAL A 67 -2.06 14.04 2.54
CA VAL A 67 -2.15 14.74 3.83
C VAL A 67 -3.53 14.47 4.43
N GLY A 68 -3.53 13.79 5.58
CA GLY A 68 -4.73 13.41 6.31
C GLY A 68 -5.15 14.43 7.37
N SER A 69 -4.23 15.26 7.85
CA SER A 69 -4.53 16.35 8.77
C SER A 69 -3.40 17.39 8.77
N ASN A 70 -3.76 18.65 8.94
CA ASN A 70 -2.86 19.79 9.12
C ASN A 70 -3.19 20.50 10.47
N PRO A 71 -2.48 21.58 10.88
CA PRO A 71 -2.73 22.22 12.19
C PRO A 71 -4.13 22.81 12.35
N ASN A 72 -4.84 23.04 11.23
CA ASN A 72 -6.21 23.52 11.24
C ASN A 72 -7.23 22.38 11.39
N GLY A 73 -6.77 21.12 11.49
CA GLY A 73 -7.60 19.93 11.65
C GLY A 73 -8.32 19.47 10.38
N ASN A 74 -7.97 20.02 9.22
CA ASN A 74 -8.66 19.72 7.96
C ASN A 74 -7.90 18.65 7.16
N PRO A 75 -8.52 17.51 6.81
CA PRO A 75 -8.00 16.61 5.79
C PRO A 75 -8.16 17.26 4.41
N THR A 76 -7.14 17.17 3.55
CA THR A 76 -7.32 17.60 2.15
C THR A 76 -7.69 16.45 1.24
N GLY A 77 -7.18 15.25 1.53
CA GLY A 77 -7.50 14.03 0.78
C GLY A 77 -6.85 13.94 -0.60
N THR A 78 -6.06 14.94 -1.02
CA THR A 78 -5.35 14.93 -2.31
C THR A 78 -4.20 13.92 -2.28
N ALA A 79 -4.19 12.99 -3.22
CA ALA A 79 -3.07 12.07 -3.41
C ALA A 79 -1.99 12.72 -4.29
N ASN A 80 -0.80 12.92 -3.71
CA ASN A 80 0.38 13.38 -4.42
C ASN A 80 1.24 12.17 -4.80
N THR A 81 1.27 11.84 -6.08
CA THR A 81 1.85 10.58 -6.59
C THR A 81 3.29 10.74 -7.04
N PHE A 82 4.16 9.84 -6.63
CA PHE A 82 5.55 9.76 -7.11
C PHE A 82 5.57 9.26 -8.56
N ALA A 83 6.45 9.83 -9.40
CA ALA A 83 6.56 9.47 -10.80
C ALA A 83 7.11 8.05 -11.00
N THR A 84 8.01 7.62 -10.11
CA THR A 84 8.64 6.30 -10.13
C THR A 84 7.94 5.37 -9.15
N THR A 85 7.64 4.16 -9.61
CA THR A 85 7.11 3.08 -8.77
C THR A 85 8.17 2.55 -7.81
N LEU A 86 7.77 2.04 -6.65
CA LEU A 86 8.61 1.17 -5.84
C LEU A 86 8.65 -0.23 -6.48
N ALA A 87 9.77 -0.55 -7.12
CA ALA A 87 9.95 -1.82 -7.82
C ALA A 87 9.86 -3.02 -6.87
N SER A 88 9.50 -4.19 -7.42
CA SER A 88 9.48 -5.43 -6.65
C SER A 88 10.88 -5.80 -6.12
N LYS A 89 10.93 -6.38 -4.92
CA LYS A 89 12.16 -6.79 -4.23
C LYS A 89 13.18 -5.65 -4.02
N THR A 90 12.72 -4.41 -3.93
CA THR A 90 13.57 -3.23 -3.68
C THR A 90 13.14 -2.47 -2.44
N THR A 91 14.05 -1.61 -1.97
CA THR A 91 13.82 -0.72 -0.83
C THR A 91 13.97 0.73 -1.29
N ARG A 92 13.11 1.61 -0.77
CA ARG A 92 13.19 3.05 -1.00
C ARG A 92 12.99 3.81 0.31
N GLN A 93 13.79 4.84 0.51
CA GLN A 93 13.60 5.81 1.57
C GLN A 93 12.70 6.94 1.10
N TYR A 94 11.69 7.27 1.90
CA TYR A 94 10.87 8.47 1.78
C TYR A 94 11.28 9.47 2.86
N ALA A 95 11.72 10.66 2.47
CA ALA A 95 12.09 11.72 3.41
C ALA A 95 11.07 12.86 3.36
N PHE A 96 10.51 13.18 4.52
CA PHE A 96 9.54 14.23 4.74
C PHE A 96 10.24 15.44 5.35
N SER A 97 10.29 16.55 4.61
CA SER A 97 10.93 17.78 5.04
C SER A 97 10.12 19.00 4.59
N GLY A 98 9.62 19.76 5.55
CA GLY A 98 8.68 20.85 5.34
C GLY A 98 7.47 20.38 4.53
N GLN A 99 7.11 21.09 3.47
CA GLN A 99 6.03 20.69 2.57
C GLN A 99 6.50 19.84 1.39
N THR A 100 7.58 19.08 1.56
CA THR A 100 8.13 18.20 0.52
C THR A 100 8.28 16.77 1.02
N VAL A 101 7.99 15.82 0.13
CA VAL A 101 8.28 14.41 0.34
C VAL A 101 9.16 13.93 -0.81
N THR A 102 10.32 13.39 -0.49
CA THR A 102 11.28 12.88 -1.47
C THR A 102 11.32 11.37 -1.41
N GLY A 103 11.44 10.70 -2.55
CA GLY A 103 11.45 9.24 -2.66
C GLY A 103 12.30 8.78 -3.83
N GLY A 104 13.54 8.34 -3.57
CA GLY A 104 14.51 8.08 -4.63
C GLY A 104 14.92 9.40 -5.32
N SER A 105 14.77 9.47 -6.64
CA SER A 105 14.98 10.70 -7.44
C SER A 105 13.78 11.64 -7.45
N ASP A 106 12.63 11.19 -6.96
CA ASP A 106 11.38 11.93 -7.07
C ASP A 106 11.19 12.86 -5.87
N THR A 107 10.57 14.00 -6.14
CA THR A 107 10.10 14.94 -5.12
C THR A 107 8.68 15.32 -5.43
N ILE A 108 7.79 15.17 -4.44
CA ILE A 108 6.43 15.68 -4.48
C ILE A 108 6.31 16.86 -3.51
N SER A 109 5.55 17.87 -3.91
CA SER A 109 5.16 18.97 -3.04
C SER A 109 3.78 18.68 -2.45
N ILE A 110 3.59 19.02 -1.19
CA ILE A 110 2.31 18.96 -0.49
C ILE A 110 1.85 20.34 -0.02
N SER A 111 2.41 21.43 -0.57
CA SER A 111 2.12 22.79 -0.10
C SER A 111 0.65 23.19 -0.29
N SER A 112 -0.03 22.64 -1.30
CA SER A 112 -1.48 22.82 -1.49
C SER A 112 -2.32 22.21 -0.36
N ASP A 113 -1.77 21.22 0.33
CA ASP A 113 -2.47 20.43 1.33
C ASP A 113 -2.08 20.80 2.77
N ALA A 114 -0.78 20.92 3.02
CA ALA A 114 -0.20 21.31 4.31
C ALA A 114 -0.21 22.84 4.54
N GLY A 115 -0.46 23.63 3.49
CA GLY A 115 -0.36 25.09 3.54
C GLY A 115 1.08 25.52 3.82
N THR A 116 1.27 26.37 4.84
CA THR A 116 2.58 26.83 5.31
C THR A 116 3.10 26.03 6.51
N SER A 117 2.44 24.93 6.88
CA SER A 117 2.78 24.14 8.05
C SER A 117 3.83 23.07 7.73
N ASP A 118 4.78 22.89 8.65
CA ASP A 118 5.68 21.74 8.67
C ASP A 118 5.15 20.57 9.53
N ALA A 119 3.95 20.75 10.09
CA ALA A 119 3.29 19.78 10.94
C ALA A 119 2.05 19.22 10.24
N TYR A 120 2.00 17.89 10.08
CA TYR A 120 0.89 17.20 9.44
C TYR A 120 0.89 15.70 9.79
N ALA A 121 -0.26 15.07 9.57
CA ALA A 121 -0.39 13.61 9.49
C ALA A 121 -0.73 13.23 8.05
N GLY A 122 -0.50 11.97 7.68
CA GLY A 122 -0.85 11.53 6.34
C GLY A 122 -0.70 10.04 6.12
N THR A 123 -1.03 9.64 4.91
CA THR A 123 -1.01 8.24 4.49
C THR A 123 -0.07 8.08 3.31
N LEU A 124 0.91 7.19 3.45
CA LEU A 124 1.63 6.63 2.31
C LEU A 124 0.81 5.45 1.76
N THR A 125 0.39 5.54 0.51
CA THR A 125 -0.35 4.50 -0.18
C THR A 125 0.55 3.85 -1.22
N PHE A 126 0.59 2.52 -1.20
CA PHE A 126 1.29 1.70 -2.18
C PHE A 126 0.26 0.84 -2.89
N SER A 127 0.12 1.04 -4.20
CA SER A 127 -0.92 0.39 -4.99
C SER A 127 -0.38 -0.24 -6.25
N THR A 128 -1.00 -1.32 -6.70
CA THR A 128 -0.82 -1.85 -8.05
C THR A 128 -2.16 -2.16 -8.66
N THR A 129 -2.32 -1.81 -9.93
CA THR A 129 -3.43 -2.28 -10.77
C THR A 129 -3.04 -3.51 -11.59
N ALA A 130 -1.75 -3.86 -11.60
CA ALA A 130 -1.23 -4.98 -12.36
C ALA A 130 -1.45 -6.30 -11.60
N THR A 131 -2.14 -7.21 -12.26
CA THR A 131 -2.15 -8.62 -11.91
C THR A 131 -0.74 -9.18 -12.01
N THR A 132 -0.18 -9.68 -10.92
CA THR A 132 1.08 -10.40 -10.94
C THR A 132 0.91 -11.80 -10.39
N THR A 133 1.59 -12.77 -11.01
CA THR A 133 1.76 -14.10 -10.43
C THR A 133 2.84 -14.01 -9.34
N GLY A 134 2.51 -14.33 -8.09
CA GLY A 134 3.47 -14.37 -7.00
C GLY A 134 2.96 -13.78 -5.69
N THR A 135 3.89 -13.35 -4.83
CA THR A 135 3.56 -12.75 -3.53
C THR A 135 2.98 -11.35 -3.75
N ARG A 136 1.71 -11.15 -3.37
CA ARG A 136 1.05 -9.84 -3.41
C ARG A 136 1.60 -8.89 -2.34
N ALA A 137 1.47 -7.59 -2.57
CA ALA A 137 1.76 -6.56 -1.58
C ALA A 137 0.70 -6.58 -0.48
N THR A 138 1.18 -6.70 0.75
CA THR A 138 0.42 -6.74 2.00
C THR A 138 1.27 -6.07 3.07
N CYS A 139 0.71 -5.81 4.24
CA CYS A 139 1.48 -5.34 5.39
C CYS A 139 2.59 -6.30 5.85
N LYS A 140 2.53 -7.57 5.43
CA LYS A 140 3.58 -8.57 5.71
C LYS A 140 4.70 -8.57 4.67
N SER A 141 4.39 -8.26 3.42
CA SER A 141 5.34 -8.28 2.30
C SER A 141 5.88 -6.91 1.92
N LEU A 142 5.23 -5.83 2.36
CA LEU A 142 5.73 -4.47 2.28
C LEU A 142 5.95 -3.98 3.71
N ILE A 143 7.20 -3.92 4.16
CA ILE A 143 7.56 -3.52 5.53
C ILE A 143 8.16 -2.12 5.52
N MET A 144 7.78 -1.29 6.50
CA MET A 144 8.31 0.06 6.63
C MET A 144 8.82 0.33 8.04
N ALA A 145 9.97 1.02 8.12
CA ALA A 145 10.54 1.54 9.35
C ALA A 145 10.69 3.06 9.25
N CYS A 146 10.17 3.81 10.23
CA CYS A 146 10.28 5.27 10.24
C CYS A 146 11.17 5.78 11.37
N PHE A 147 11.88 6.86 11.10
CA PHE A 147 12.83 7.52 12.01
C PHE A 147 12.65 9.03 11.92
N GLN A 148 12.90 9.74 13.02
CA GLN A 148 12.80 11.20 13.06
C GLN A 148 14.09 11.84 13.58
N GLY A 149 14.43 12.97 12.97
CA GLY A 149 15.47 13.88 13.44
C GLY A 149 16.82 13.71 12.76
N THR A 150 17.77 14.52 13.20
CA THR A 150 19.12 14.67 12.62
C THR A 150 20.22 13.98 13.43
N THR A 151 19.89 13.33 14.55
CA THR A 151 20.86 12.67 15.43
C THR A 151 21.36 11.34 14.84
N SER A 152 22.54 10.89 15.30
CA SER A 152 23.07 9.56 15.00
C SER A 152 23.27 8.76 16.30
N PRO A 153 22.51 7.68 16.54
CA PRO A 153 21.42 7.18 15.71
C PRO A 153 20.19 8.11 15.74
N ARG A 154 19.34 8.01 14.71
CA ARG A 154 18.04 8.68 14.68
C ARG A 154 17.06 7.97 15.62
N ARG A 155 16.06 8.70 16.13
CA ARG A 155 15.01 8.12 16.98
C ARG A 155 13.98 7.40 16.12
N ASN A 156 13.51 6.24 16.57
CA ASN A 156 12.40 5.54 15.93
C ASN A 156 11.14 6.41 16.03
N LEU A 157 10.41 6.56 14.93
CA LEU A 157 9.06 7.10 14.94
C LEU A 157 8.12 5.93 15.26
N ILE A 158 7.34 6.04 16.33
CA ILE A 158 6.35 5.04 16.74
C ILE A 158 4.94 5.58 16.52
N GLY A 159 3.95 4.68 16.48
CA GLY A 159 2.53 5.02 16.36
C GLY A 159 2.02 5.11 14.92
N TYR A 160 2.78 4.61 13.93
CA TYR A 160 2.26 4.44 12.57
C TYR A 160 1.67 3.05 12.39
N VAL A 161 0.68 2.94 11.49
CA VAL A 161 -0.08 1.71 11.28
C VAL A 161 -0.05 1.34 9.81
N CYS A 162 0.25 0.07 9.53
CA CYS A 162 0.00 -0.53 8.23
C CYS A 162 -1.40 -1.15 8.19
N GLU A 163 -2.15 -0.92 7.12
CA GLU A 163 -3.37 -1.65 6.75
C GLU A 163 -3.27 -2.07 5.28
N ASP A 164 -3.74 -3.27 4.94
CA ASP A 164 -3.90 -3.68 3.54
C ASP A 164 -5.33 -4.08 3.20
N ASP A 165 -5.60 -4.24 1.90
CA ASP A 165 -6.90 -4.69 1.39
C ASP A 165 -7.01 -6.22 1.20
N SER A 166 -6.05 -6.97 1.77
CA SER A 166 -6.10 -8.43 1.77
C SER A 166 -7.18 -8.95 2.72
N THR A 167 -7.65 -10.17 2.49
CA THR A 167 -8.52 -10.90 3.42
C THR A 167 -7.75 -12.05 4.09
N SER A 168 -6.42 -11.99 4.07
CA SER A 168 -5.53 -13.03 4.59
C SER A 168 -5.22 -12.86 6.08
N GLY A 169 -5.85 -11.88 6.74
CA GLY A 169 -5.79 -11.69 8.17
C GLY A 169 -6.64 -12.71 8.95
N PRO A 170 -6.47 -12.76 10.28
CA PRO A 170 -7.28 -13.62 11.15
C PRO A 170 -8.78 -13.38 10.94
N GLY A 171 -9.55 -14.46 10.72
CA GLY A 171 -11.00 -14.39 10.50
C GLY A 171 -11.42 -13.81 9.14
N GLY A 172 -10.52 -13.76 8.15
CA GLY A 172 -10.82 -13.20 6.82
C GLY A 172 -10.74 -11.67 6.76
N ASN A 173 -10.24 -11.03 7.83
CA ASN A 173 -10.12 -9.59 7.93
C ASN A 173 -8.86 -9.06 7.23
N LYS A 174 -8.81 -7.72 7.09
CA LYS A 174 -7.61 -6.99 6.68
C LYS A 174 -6.45 -7.24 7.63
N ILE A 175 -5.23 -7.24 7.11
CA ILE A 175 -4.04 -7.25 7.97
C ILE A 175 -3.79 -5.82 8.44
N MET A 176 -3.64 -5.66 9.75
CA MET A 176 -3.25 -4.40 10.37
C MET A 176 -2.05 -4.63 11.30
N LEU A 177 -0.99 -3.84 11.13
CA LEU A 177 0.22 -3.91 11.96
C LEU A 177 0.57 -2.52 12.51
N GLY A 178 0.68 -2.40 13.83
CA GLY A 178 1.16 -1.19 14.49
C GLY A 178 2.65 -1.29 14.83
N PHE A 179 3.36 -0.17 14.71
CA PHE A 179 4.81 -0.06 14.95
C PHE A 179 5.12 1.04 15.97
#